data_AF-A0A7J4XHD4-F1
#
_entry.id   AF-A0A7J4XHD4-F1
#
_cell.length_a   1.000
_cell.length_b   1.000
_cell.length_c   1.000
_cell.angle_alpha   90.00
_cell.angle_beta   90.00
_cell.angle_gamma   90.00
#
_symmetry.space_group_name_H-M   'P 1'
#
loop_
_entity.id
_entity.type
_entity.pdbx_description
1 polymer ?
#
loop_
_entity_poly.entity_id
_entity_poly.type
_entity_poly.pdbx_seq_one_letter_code
_entity_poly.pdbx_strand_id
1 'polypeptide(L)' 'MKQEIRQNGKTVLYSEDGCSIPMIFNNLVGKNLKGREYSDYIALVAIPDMGFTYGKIAYYSDGNLIATGEIKP' A
#
# COMPACT_ATOMS: atom_id res chain seq x y z
N MET A 1 14.55 10.20 1.87
CA MET A 1 14.51 8.75 1.57
C MET A 1 13.21 8.50 0.85
N LYS A 2 13.28 8.20 -0.45
CA LYS A 2 12.09 7.97 -1.27
C LYS A 2 11.52 6.59 -0.95
N GLN A 3 10.31 6.58 -0.43
CA GLN A 3 9.56 5.37 -0.14
C GLN A 3 8.44 5.21 -1.16
N GLU A 4 8.19 3.98 -1.62
CA GLU A 4 7.25 3.69 -2.69
C GLU A 4 6.45 2.43 -2.39
N ILE A 5 5.15 2.45 -2.72
CA ILE A 5 4.34 1.24 -2.86
C ILE A 5 4.18 0.97 -4.34
N ARG A 6 4.62 -0.20 -4.78
CA ARG A 6 4.54 -0.65 -6.16
C ARG A 6 3.53 -1.77 -6.32
N GLN A 7 2.80 -1.75 -7.43
CA GLN A 7 1.95 -2.84 -7.88
C GLN A 7 2.23 -3.12 -9.35
N ASN A 8 2.35 -4.40 -9.73
CA ASN A 8 2.67 -4.81 -11.11
C ASN A 8 3.92 -4.11 -11.68
N GLY A 9 4.94 -3.93 -10.83
CA GLY A 9 6.20 -3.28 -11.19
C GLY A 9 6.14 -1.75 -11.32
N LYS A 10 4.99 -1.11 -11.11
CA LYS A 10 4.83 0.35 -11.21
C LYS A 10 4.62 0.97 -9.83
N THR A 11 5.19 2.14 -9.59
CA THR A 11 4.91 2.94 -8.39
C THR A 11 3.48 3.48 -8.46
N VAL A 12 2.69 3.18 -7.44
CA VAL A 12 1.31 3.68 -7.26
C VAL A 12 1.33 4.89 -6.33
N LEU A 13 2.00 4.76 -5.18
CA LEU A 13 2.20 5.86 -4.22
C LEU A 13 3.68 6.00 -3.88
N TYR A 14 4.10 7.24 -3.62
CA TYR A 14 5.42 7.53 -3.07
C TYR A 14 5.39 8.73 -2.14
N SER A 15 6.33 8.78 -1.21
CA SER A 15 6.59 9.95 -0.36
C SER A 15 8.05 9.95 0.09
N GLU A 16 8.52 11.11 0.55
CA GLU A 16 9.85 11.28 1.15
C GLU A 16 9.78 11.64 2.65
N ASP A 17 8.58 11.70 3.23
CA ASP A 17 8.34 12.07 4.63
C ASP A 17 8.76 11.01 5.66
N GLY A 18 9.08 9.80 5.21
CA GLY A 18 9.52 8.68 6.05
C GLY A 18 8.43 7.98 6.87
N CYS A 19 7.19 8.46 6.84
CA CYS A 19 6.11 8.00 7.72
C CYS A 19 4.86 7.52 6.97
N SER A 20 4.47 8.20 5.89
CA SER A 20 3.17 7.94 5.24
C SER A 20 3.13 6.61 4.50
N ILE A 21 4.18 6.28 3.76
CA ILE A 21 4.25 5.04 2.97
C ILE A 21 4.19 3.78 3.83
N PRO A 22 5.01 3.62 4.90
CA PRO A 22 4.90 2.45 5.76
C PRO A 22 3.53 2.35 6.45
N MET A 23 2.91 3.49 6.82
CA MET A 23 1.55 3.48 7.38
C MET A 23 0.51 2.98 6.36
N ILE A 24 0.49 3.57 5.17
CA ILE A 24 -0.45 3.19 4.10
C ILE A 24 -0.24 1.72 3.70
N PHE A 25 1.00 1.28 3.54
CA PHE A 25 1.30 -0.12 3.23
C PHE A 25 0.70 -1.07 4.28
N ASN A 26 0.88 -0.75 5.56
CA ASN A 26 0.32 -1.54 6.66
C ASN A 26 -1.22 -1.51 6.70
N ASN A 27 -1.87 -0.44 6.24
CA ASN A 27 -3.31 -0.40 6.06
C ASN A 27 -3.75 -1.32 4.91
N LEU A 28 -3.07 -1.24 3.76
CA LEU A 28 -3.37 -2.00 2.53
C LEU A 28 -3.25 -3.53 2.70
N VAL A 29 -2.29 -3.98 3.51
CA VAL A 29 -2.10 -5.41 3.82
C VAL A 29 -2.90 -5.88 5.05
N GLY A 30 -3.77 -5.00 5.57
CA GLY A 30 -4.63 -5.31 6.71
C GLY A 30 -3.87 -5.55 8.00
N LYS A 31 -2.72 -4.91 8.21
CA LYS A 31 -1.97 -4.97 9.48
C LYS A 31 -2.54 -4.00 10.50
N ASN A 32 -2.76 -2.75 10.10
CA ASN A 32 -3.28 -1.68 10.94
C ASN A 32 -4.82 -1.65 10.96
N LEU A 33 -5.46 -1.81 9.79
CA LEU A 33 -6.91 -1.88 9.65
C LEU A 33 -7.38 -3.33 9.63
N LYS A 34 -8.54 -3.61 10.20
CA LYS A 34 -9.12 -4.97 10.29
C LYS A 34 -10.63 -4.96 10.05
N GLY A 35 -11.17 -6.10 9.63
CA GLY A 35 -12.61 -6.30 9.48
C GLY A 35 -13.26 -5.29 8.53
N ARG A 36 -14.36 -4.66 8.96
CA ARG A 36 -15.10 -3.68 8.15
C ARG A 36 -14.24 -2.47 7.80
N GLU A 37 -13.43 -1.95 8.72
CA GLU A 37 -12.58 -0.78 8.45
C GLU A 37 -11.56 -1.06 7.34
N TYR A 38 -10.97 -2.26 7.34
CA TYR A 38 -10.12 -2.71 6.23
C TYR A 38 -10.90 -2.78 4.93
N SER A 39 -12.07 -3.44 4.95
CA SER A 39 -12.90 -3.65 3.76
C SER A 39 -13.34 -2.32 3.15
N ASP A 40 -13.80 -1.38 3.98
CA ASP A 40 -14.23 -0.05 3.58
C ASP A 40 -13.04 0.77 3.04
N TYR A 41 -11.88 0.73 3.70
CA TYR A 41 -10.69 1.40 3.21
C TYR A 41 -10.25 0.89 1.84
N ILE A 42 -10.27 -0.44 1.63
CA ILE A 42 -9.89 -1.01 0.32
C ILE A 42 -10.92 -0.64 -0.76
N ALA A 43 -12.20 -0.85 -0.48
CA ALA A 43 -13.27 -0.68 -1.47
C ALA A 43 -13.57 0.78 -1.80
N LEU A 44 -13.44 1.68 -0.82
CA LEU A 44 -13.85 3.08 -0.97
C LEU A 44 -12.68 4.05 -1.18
N VAL A 45 -11.44 3.64 -0.90
CA VAL A 45 -10.26 4.54 -1.00
C VAL A 45 -9.13 3.91 -1.80
N ALA A 46 -8.61 2.75 -1.40
CA ALA A 46 -7.39 2.20 -1.98
C ALA A 46 -7.53 1.88 -3.48
N ILE A 47 -8.64 1.25 -3.85
CA ILE A 47 -8.92 0.89 -5.25
C ILE A 47 -9.39 2.10 -6.06
N PRO A 48 -10.48 2.81 -5.66
CA PRO A 48 -11.03 3.87 -6.51
C PRO A 48 -10.16 5.13 -6.59
N ASP A 49 -9.54 5.55 -5.47
CA ASP A 49 -8.89 6.87 -5.40
C ASP A 49 -7.37 6.78 -5.50
N MET A 50 -6.76 5.77 -4.86
CA MET A 50 -5.30 5.62 -4.85
C MET A 50 -4.76 4.88 -6.08
N GLY A 51 -5.62 4.20 -6.85
CA GLY A 51 -5.23 3.49 -8.07
C GLY A 51 -4.63 2.10 -7.85
N PHE A 52 -4.85 1.49 -6.68
CA PHE A 52 -4.53 0.09 -6.47
C PHE A 52 -5.58 -0.85 -7.07
N THR A 53 -5.21 -2.12 -7.15
CA THR A 53 -6.09 -3.24 -7.45
C THR A 53 -5.87 -4.35 -6.41
N TYR A 54 -6.76 -5.32 -6.36
CA TYR A 54 -6.50 -6.53 -5.56
C TYR A 54 -5.23 -7.25 -6.05
N GLY A 55 -4.55 -7.90 -5.12
CA GLY A 55 -3.35 -8.70 -5.40
C GLY A 55 -2.07 -8.11 -4.81
N LYS A 56 -0.93 -8.57 -5.33
CA LYS A 56 0.39 -8.34 -4.74
C LYS A 56 0.84 -6.89 -4.84
N ILE A 57 1.40 -6.37 -3.76
CA ILE A 57 2.07 -5.08 -3.69
C ILE A 57 3.44 -5.23 -3.03
N ALA A 58 4.33 -4.27 -3.30
CA ALA A 58 5.69 -4.27 -2.78
C ALA A 58 6.07 -2.88 -2.26
N TYR A 59 6.59 -2.83 -1.05
CA TYR A 59 7.11 -1.62 -0.41
C TYR A 59 8.61 -1.52 -0.64
N TYR A 60 9.05 -0.40 -1.21
CA TYR A 60 10.45 -0.06 -1.47
C TYR A 60 10.90 1.18 -0.70
N SER A 61 12.19 1.24 -0.37
CA SER A 61 12.84 2.41 0.20
C SER A 61 14.19 2.65 -0.48
N ASP A 62 14.34 3.81 -1.13
CA ASP A 62 15.47 4.17 -1.99
C ASP A 62 15.84 3.05 -2.99
N GLY A 63 14.81 2.45 -3.59
CA GLY A 63 14.96 1.37 -4.59
C GLY A 63 15.18 -0.03 -4.00
N ASN A 64 15.37 -0.18 -2.69
CA ASN A 64 15.51 -1.49 -2.03
C ASN A 64 14.13 -2.06 -1.65
N LEU A 65 13.89 -3.33 -1.96
CA LEU A 65 12.67 -4.03 -1.54
C LEU A 65 12.68 -4.24 -0.02
N ILE A 66 11.70 -3.69 0.67
CA ILE A 66 11.57 -3.78 2.12
C ILE A 66 10.58 -4.88 2.53
N ALA A 67 9.42 -4.93 1.87
CA ALA A 67 8.39 -5.91 2.16
C ALA A 67 7.48 -6.17 0.94
N THR A 68 6.85 -7.33 0.92
CA THR A 68 5.76 -7.65 0.00
C THR A 68 4.48 -7.93 0.77
N GLY A 69 3.34 -7.65 0.17
CA GLY A 69 2.02 -7.92 0.74
C GLY A 69 0.97 -8.13 -0.32
N GLU A 70 -0.27 -8.32 0.11
CA GLU A 70 -1.40 -8.57 -0.78
C GLU A 70 -2.61 -7.76 -0.30
N ILE A 71 -3.24 -7.03 -1.22
CA ILE A 71 -4.54 -6.40 -1.00
C ILE A 71 -5.61 -7.45 -1.29
N LYS A 72 -6.42 -7.74 -0.28
CA LYS A 72 -7.48 -8.76 -0.34
C LYS A 72 -8.87 -8.12 -0.35
N PRO A 73 -9.87 -8.79 -0.93
CA PRO A 73 -11.28 -8.42 -0.79
C PRO A 73 -11.70 -8.29 0.67
#